data_AF-A0A503AN79-F1
#
_entry.id   AF-A0A503AN79-F1
#
_cell.length_a   1.000
_cell.length_b   1.000
_cell.length_c   1.000
_cell.angle_alpha   90.00
_cell.angle_beta   90.00
_cell.angle_gamma   90.00
#
_symmetry.space_group_name_H-M   'P 1'
#
loop_
_entity.id
_entity.type
_entity.pdbx_description
1 polymer ?
#
loop_
_entity_poly.entity_id
_entity_poly.type
_entity_poly.pdbx_seq_one_letter_code
_entity_poly.pdbx_strand_id
1 'polypeptide(L)'
;MVHEPTGEDEAAKRHKASNDFNLSRATAINTYADLERMLGLLFVHLLGAKSHKFGFVAFSAILNNRARIHTIGKLIALSYGEEYDAFWLSLAKALSGIDDRRNKIVHWIVLHSSKGGAAFEPNIIALHEHPDMYGDKKLYKKDIDEFIVRADFYRLLVFYFDTHLKFPDAPENPATTPWKIIFSQRVTYPPDAKHPLYGAMRSVR
;
A
#
# COMPACT_ATOMS: atom_id res chain seq x y z
N MET A 1 -3.87 -47.78 -4.49
CA MET A 1 -2.89 -47.42 -3.46
C MET A 1 -2.91 -45.91 -3.33
N VAL A 2 -3.47 -45.40 -2.24
CA VAL A 2 -3.37 -43.97 -1.91
C VAL A 2 -1.95 -43.79 -1.36
N HIS A 3 -1.13 -43.01 -2.05
CA HIS A 3 0.22 -42.73 -1.61
C HIS A 3 0.10 -41.89 -0.33
N GLU A 4 0.32 -42.49 0.84
CA GLU A 4 0.40 -41.73 2.07
C GLU A 4 1.59 -40.77 1.94
N PRO A 5 1.37 -39.44 2.10
CA PRO A 5 2.46 -38.48 2.04
C PRO A 5 3.46 -38.77 3.15
N THR A 6 4.73 -38.89 2.80
CA THR A 6 5.79 -39.07 3.79
C THR A 6 5.89 -37.80 4.66
N GLY A 7 6.34 -37.94 5.90
CA GLY A 7 6.53 -36.77 6.80
C GLY A 7 7.49 -35.71 6.23
N GLU A 8 8.37 -36.12 5.29
CA GLU A 8 9.30 -35.25 4.59
C GLU A 8 8.60 -34.34 3.55
N ASP A 9 7.60 -34.86 2.83
CA ASP A 9 6.78 -34.08 1.88
C ASP A 9 5.93 -33.01 2.59
N GLU A 10 5.38 -33.33 3.76
CA GLU A 10 4.64 -32.35 4.55
C GLU A 10 5.54 -31.24 5.10
N ALA A 11 6.72 -31.58 5.59
CA ALA A 11 7.69 -30.60 6.08
C ALA A 11 8.13 -29.64 4.96
N ALA A 12 8.39 -30.16 3.76
CA ALA A 12 8.73 -29.35 2.59
C ALA A 12 7.58 -28.39 2.18
N LYS A 13 6.33 -28.87 2.17
CA LYS A 13 5.15 -28.04 1.89
C LYS A 13 4.98 -26.91 2.91
N ARG A 14 5.15 -27.20 4.20
CA ARG A 14 5.08 -26.20 5.28
C ARG A 14 6.17 -25.15 5.14
N HIS A 15 7.40 -25.57 4.88
CA HIS A 15 8.52 -24.67 4.68
C HIS A 15 8.29 -23.74 3.48
N LYS A 16 7.86 -24.30 2.34
CA LYS A 16 7.53 -23.50 1.15
C LYS A 16 6.42 -22.48 1.43
N ALA A 17 5.31 -22.90 2.03
CA ALA A 17 4.19 -22.00 2.34
C ALA A 17 4.60 -20.86 3.30
N SER A 18 5.43 -21.16 4.30
CA SER A 18 5.96 -20.15 5.23
C SER A 18 6.88 -19.15 4.52
N ASN A 19 7.75 -19.62 3.62
CA ASN A 19 8.60 -18.76 2.81
C ASN A 19 7.79 -17.85 1.88
N ASP A 20 6.80 -18.39 1.19
CA ASP A 20 5.91 -17.62 0.32
C ASP A 20 5.13 -16.55 1.12
N PHE A 21 4.69 -16.88 2.33
CA PHE A 21 4.01 -15.95 3.23
C PHE A 21 4.94 -14.81 3.69
N ASN A 22 6.16 -15.16 4.13
CA ASN A 22 7.16 -14.18 4.58
C ASN A 22 7.63 -13.29 3.43
N LEU A 23 7.74 -13.83 2.21
CA LEU A 23 8.06 -13.06 1.02
C LEU A 23 6.96 -12.04 0.69
N SER A 24 5.67 -12.44 0.72
CA SER A 24 4.55 -11.50 0.58
C SER A 24 4.60 -10.43 1.66
N ARG A 25 4.85 -10.80 2.92
CA ARG A 25 4.95 -9.83 4.04
C ARG A 25 6.08 -8.82 3.82
N ALA A 26 7.28 -9.27 3.42
CA ALA A 26 8.40 -8.39 3.13
C ALA A 26 8.08 -7.44 1.95
N THR A 27 7.46 -7.97 0.90
CA THR A 27 7.03 -7.20 -0.26
C THR A 27 6.01 -6.12 0.12
N ALA A 28 5.06 -6.43 1.00
CA ALA A 28 4.11 -5.46 1.54
C ALA A 28 4.79 -4.30 2.28
N ILE A 29 5.75 -4.60 3.15
CA ILE A 29 6.51 -3.58 3.90
C ILE A 29 7.29 -2.69 2.93
N ASN A 30 7.98 -3.27 1.96
CA ASN A 30 8.74 -2.51 0.95
C ASN A 30 7.83 -1.63 0.08
N THR A 31 6.68 -2.16 -0.35
CA THR A 31 5.71 -1.40 -1.15
C THR A 31 5.16 -0.19 -0.37
N TYR A 32 4.90 -0.36 0.93
CA TYR A 32 4.51 0.75 1.79
C TYR A 32 5.63 1.78 1.97
N ALA A 33 6.87 1.32 2.16
CA ALA A 33 8.02 2.22 2.27
C ALA A 33 8.21 3.06 0.99
N ASP A 34 7.95 2.47 -0.18
CA ASP A 34 7.94 3.20 -1.45
C ASP A 34 6.80 4.22 -1.56
N LEU A 35 5.61 3.91 -1.04
CA LEU A 35 4.51 4.88 -0.90
C LEU A 35 4.92 6.04 0.02
N GLU A 36 5.52 5.76 1.18
CA GLU A 36 6.05 6.80 2.09
C GLU A 36 7.11 7.66 1.41
N ARG A 37 7.99 7.05 0.61
CA ARG A 37 8.98 7.77 -0.19
C ARG A 37 8.33 8.74 -1.17
N MET A 38 7.28 8.31 -1.88
CA MET A 38 6.55 9.19 -2.81
C MET A 38 5.84 10.34 -2.08
N LEU A 39 5.24 10.08 -0.92
CA LEU A 39 4.66 11.12 -0.08
C LEU A 39 5.72 12.12 0.41
N GLY A 40 6.91 11.63 0.76
CA GLY A 40 8.04 12.48 1.11
C GLY A 40 8.48 13.36 -0.05
N LEU A 41 8.56 12.83 -1.27
CA LEU A 41 8.88 13.63 -2.47
C LEU A 41 7.84 14.72 -2.72
N LEU A 42 6.55 14.39 -2.64
CA LEU A 42 5.47 15.36 -2.77
C LEU A 42 5.57 16.44 -1.70
N PHE A 43 5.85 16.07 -0.44
CA PHE A 43 6.07 17.02 0.65
C PHE A 43 7.25 17.96 0.36
N VAL A 44 8.40 17.44 -0.05
CA VAL A 44 9.59 18.26 -0.37
C VAL A 44 9.29 19.25 -1.48
N HIS A 45 8.59 18.80 -2.51
CA HIS A 45 8.19 19.65 -3.63
C HIS A 45 7.26 20.77 -3.17
N LEU A 46 6.17 20.44 -2.46
CA LEU A 46 5.20 21.41 -1.98
C LEU A 46 5.79 22.41 -0.96
N LEU A 47 6.79 21.99 -0.19
CA LEU A 47 7.51 22.86 0.73
C LEU A 47 8.41 23.89 -0.01
N GLY A 48 8.68 23.69 -1.31
CA GLY A 48 9.63 24.51 -2.07
C GLY A 48 11.07 24.35 -1.56
N ALA A 49 11.39 23.20 -0.94
CA ALA A 49 12.69 22.98 -0.34
C ALA A 49 13.78 22.83 -1.43
N LYS A 50 14.75 23.76 -1.43
CA LYS A 50 15.89 23.74 -2.38
C LYS A 50 16.75 22.47 -2.28
N SER A 51 16.73 21.79 -1.14
CA SER A 51 17.48 20.56 -0.89
C SER A 51 16.53 19.45 -0.50
N HIS A 52 16.50 18.39 -1.32
CA HIS A 52 15.71 17.20 -1.02
C HIS A 52 16.11 16.58 0.31
N LYS A 53 17.41 16.60 0.67
CA LYS A 53 17.91 16.05 1.93
C LYS A 53 17.24 16.72 3.14
N PHE A 54 17.23 18.06 3.18
CA PHE A 54 16.62 18.77 4.31
C PHE A 54 15.09 18.63 4.32
N GLY A 55 14.46 18.60 3.14
CA GLY A 55 13.03 18.33 3.03
C GLY A 55 12.63 16.95 3.57
N PHE A 56 13.40 15.91 3.23
CA PHE A 56 13.16 14.55 3.74
C PHE A 56 13.42 14.43 5.24
N VAL A 57 14.42 15.13 5.77
CA VAL A 57 14.65 15.20 7.23
C VAL A 57 13.44 15.83 7.92
N ALA A 58 12.92 16.94 7.38
CA ALA A 58 11.71 17.58 7.92
C ALA A 58 10.49 16.66 7.85
N PHE A 59 10.27 15.97 6.73
CA PHE A 59 9.19 14.99 6.58
C PHE A 59 9.31 13.84 7.59
N SER A 60 10.52 13.30 7.75
CA SER A 60 10.80 12.16 8.65
C SER A 60 10.64 12.53 10.12
N ALA A 61 10.94 13.78 10.49
CA ALA A 61 10.75 14.31 11.84
C ALA A 61 9.27 14.33 12.28
N ILE A 62 8.33 14.34 11.33
CA ILE A 62 6.91 14.18 11.63
C ILE A 62 6.65 12.69 11.89
N LEU A 63 6.67 12.26 13.15
CA LEU A 63 6.58 10.83 13.50
C LEU A 63 5.21 10.21 13.20
N ASN A 64 4.15 11.01 13.22
CA ASN A 64 2.79 10.53 13.05
C ASN A 64 2.38 10.61 11.57
N ASN A 65 1.99 9.47 10.96
CA ASN A 65 1.57 9.43 9.57
C ASN A 65 0.33 10.30 9.29
N ARG A 66 -0.65 10.33 10.20
CA ARG A 66 -1.81 11.24 10.10
C ARG A 66 -1.36 12.69 10.06
N ALA A 67 -0.36 13.06 10.85
CA ALA A 67 0.22 14.41 10.82
C ALA A 67 0.91 14.68 9.49
N ARG A 68 1.69 13.75 8.93
CA ARG A 68 2.32 13.89 7.59
C ARG A 68 1.29 14.17 6.51
N ILE A 69 0.24 13.35 6.43
CA ILE A 69 -0.83 13.49 5.45
C ILE A 69 -1.59 14.81 5.65
N HIS A 70 -1.85 15.21 6.90
CA HIS A 70 -2.48 16.49 7.20
C HIS A 70 -1.62 17.68 6.74
N THR A 71 -0.31 17.65 7.02
CA THR A 71 0.62 18.70 6.60
C THR A 71 0.71 18.81 5.09
N ILE A 72 0.79 17.68 4.36
CA ILE A 72 0.75 17.70 2.89
C ILE A 72 -0.54 18.36 2.40
N GLY A 73 -1.69 18.01 2.99
CA GLY A 73 -2.97 18.65 2.64
C GLY A 73 -2.99 20.16 2.85
N LYS A 74 -2.38 20.64 3.94
CA LYS A 74 -2.22 22.07 4.18
C LYS A 74 -1.31 22.73 3.14
N LEU A 75 -0.21 22.09 2.75
CA LEU A 75 0.68 22.62 1.72
C LEU A 75 0.01 22.66 0.33
N ILE A 76 -0.80 21.66 -0.01
CA ILE A 76 -1.62 21.66 -1.23
C ILE A 76 -2.59 22.84 -1.19
N ALA A 77 -3.36 23.00 -0.12
CA ALA A 77 -4.34 24.08 0.01
C ALA A 77 -3.68 25.47 -0.04
N LEU A 78 -2.49 25.63 0.53
CA LEU A 78 -1.74 26.89 0.45
C LEU A 78 -1.24 27.21 -0.97
N SER A 79 -0.93 26.18 -1.76
CA SER A 79 -0.34 26.34 -3.10
C SER A 79 -1.38 26.44 -4.21
N TYR A 80 -2.51 25.73 -4.06
CA TYR A 80 -3.50 25.51 -5.12
C TYR A 80 -4.94 25.81 -4.68
N GLY A 81 -5.16 26.30 -3.46
CA GLY A 81 -6.50 26.51 -2.93
C GLY A 81 -7.30 25.22 -2.83
N GLU A 82 -8.56 25.26 -3.25
CA GLU A 82 -9.50 24.13 -3.16
C GLU A 82 -9.49 23.21 -4.41
N GLU A 83 -8.63 23.50 -5.41
CA GLU A 83 -8.62 22.82 -6.71
C GLU A 83 -8.54 21.28 -6.59
N TYR A 84 -7.78 20.78 -5.62
CA TYR A 84 -7.52 19.36 -5.43
C TYR A 84 -8.18 18.77 -4.17
N ASP A 85 -9.10 19.48 -3.52
CA ASP A 85 -9.68 19.05 -2.23
C ASP A 85 -10.42 17.73 -2.33
N ALA A 86 -11.24 17.55 -3.37
CA ALA A 86 -11.99 16.31 -3.59
C ALA A 86 -11.06 15.10 -3.71
N PHE A 87 -9.98 15.25 -4.47
CA PHE A 87 -8.95 14.23 -4.65
C PHE A 87 -8.19 13.99 -3.35
N TRP A 88 -7.57 15.03 -2.78
CA TRP A 88 -6.67 14.86 -1.64
C TRP A 88 -7.38 14.35 -0.39
N LEU A 89 -8.58 14.85 -0.06
CA LEU A 89 -9.32 14.39 1.11
C LEU A 89 -9.72 12.91 1.00
N SER A 90 -10.12 12.48 -0.20
CA SER A 90 -10.46 11.08 -0.43
C SER A 90 -9.22 10.17 -0.40
N LEU A 91 -8.09 10.62 -0.94
CA LEU A 91 -6.81 9.92 -0.86
C LEU A 91 -6.31 9.82 0.58
N ALA A 92 -6.32 10.92 1.34
CA ALA A 92 -5.90 10.97 2.73
C ALA A 92 -6.69 9.98 3.61
N LYS A 93 -8.01 9.87 3.39
CA LYS A 93 -8.85 8.88 4.06
C LYS A 93 -8.42 7.46 3.72
N ALA A 94 -8.12 7.17 2.45
CA ALA A 94 -7.64 5.86 2.03
C ALA A 94 -6.26 5.51 2.62
N LEU A 95 -5.33 6.47 2.63
CA LEU A 95 -3.98 6.32 3.19
C LEU A 95 -3.99 6.04 4.70
N SER A 96 -4.94 6.62 5.45
CA SER A 96 -5.12 6.28 6.87
C SER A 96 -5.44 4.79 7.07
N GLY A 97 -6.29 4.21 6.22
CA GLY A 97 -6.60 2.77 6.28
C GLY A 97 -5.42 1.88 5.88
N ILE A 98 -4.55 2.36 4.99
CA ILE A 98 -3.31 1.67 4.59
C ILE A 98 -2.32 1.64 5.77
N ASP A 99 -2.12 2.74 6.50
CA ASP A 99 -1.24 2.76 7.67
C ASP A 99 -1.72 1.80 8.78
N ASP A 100 -3.02 1.80 9.07
CA ASP A 100 -3.62 0.86 10.03
C ASP A 100 -3.36 -0.60 9.63
N ARG A 101 -3.49 -0.91 8.34
CA ARG A 101 -3.25 -2.27 7.81
C ARG A 101 -1.76 -2.62 7.83
N ARG A 102 -0.88 -1.69 7.48
CA ARG A 102 0.58 -1.85 7.57
C ARG A 102 1.01 -2.15 9.00
N ASN A 103 0.49 -1.44 9.98
CA ASN A 103 0.81 -1.68 11.39
C ASN A 103 0.45 -3.11 11.81
N LYS A 104 -0.68 -3.65 11.33
CA LYS A 104 -1.04 -5.06 11.54
C LYS A 104 -0.03 -5.99 10.85
N ILE A 105 0.31 -5.75 9.59
CA ILE A 105 1.28 -6.56 8.84
C ILE A 105 2.65 -6.60 9.53
N VAL A 106 3.09 -5.49 10.12
CA VAL A 106 4.40 -5.39 10.79
C VAL A 106 4.38 -5.99 12.19
N HIS A 107 3.35 -5.73 12.99
CA HIS A 107 3.38 -6.05 14.42
C HIS A 107 2.64 -7.33 14.82
N TRP A 108 1.77 -7.87 13.97
CA TRP A 108 1.13 -9.14 14.25
C TRP A 108 2.11 -10.30 14.07
N ILE A 109 1.82 -11.40 14.77
CA ILE A 109 2.69 -12.58 14.79
C ILE A 109 2.20 -13.62 13.79
N VAL A 110 3.13 -14.36 13.19
CA VAL A 110 2.79 -15.46 12.28
C VAL A 110 2.52 -16.70 13.13
N LEU A 111 1.34 -17.29 12.97
CA LEU A 111 1.02 -18.59 13.56
C LEU A 111 0.60 -19.58 12.47
N HIS A 112 0.95 -20.84 12.68
CA HIS A 112 0.50 -21.94 11.84
C HIS A 112 -0.72 -22.55 12.51
N SER A 113 -1.90 -22.47 11.88
CA SER A 113 -3.06 -23.21 12.38
C SER A 113 -2.78 -24.72 12.22
N SER A 114 -2.68 -25.44 13.34
CA SER A 114 -2.67 -26.91 13.30
C SER A 114 -4.12 -27.39 13.41
N LYS A 115 -4.69 -27.90 12.32
CA LYS A 115 -5.91 -28.69 12.38
C LYS A 115 -5.49 -30.05 12.94
N GLY A 116 -5.73 -30.32 14.22
CA GLY A 116 -5.20 -31.47 14.96
C GLY A 116 -5.24 -32.81 14.21
N GLY A 117 -4.12 -33.19 13.58
CA GLY A 117 -3.97 -34.42 12.80
C GLY A 117 -4.43 -34.37 11.33
N ALA A 118 -4.97 -33.25 10.84
CA ALA A 118 -5.32 -33.08 9.43
C ALA A 118 -4.11 -32.67 8.59
N ALA A 119 -4.15 -33.03 7.30
CA ALA A 119 -3.12 -32.67 6.33
C ALA A 119 -2.92 -31.15 6.25
N PHE A 120 -1.68 -30.73 6.07
CA PHE A 120 -1.34 -29.31 5.98
C PHE A 120 -1.88 -28.67 4.69
N GLU A 121 -2.59 -27.54 4.84
CA GLU A 121 -3.05 -26.69 3.73
C GLU A 121 -2.29 -25.35 3.73
N PRO A 122 -1.62 -24.96 2.62
CA PRO A 122 -0.79 -23.74 2.58
C PRO A 122 -1.51 -22.42 2.93
N ASN A 123 -2.83 -22.36 2.72
CA ASN A 123 -3.66 -21.17 2.93
C ASN A 123 -4.02 -20.92 4.41
N ILE A 124 -3.60 -21.78 5.34
CA ILE A 124 -3.91 -21.66 6.78
C ILE A 124 -2.91 -20.80 7.56
N ILE A 125 -1.81 -20.38 6.93
CA ILE A 125 -0.84 -19.45 7.53
C ILE A 125 -1.45 -18.06 7.56
N ALA A 126 -1.44 -17.43 8.74
CA ALA A 126 -1.98 -16.10 8.95
C ALA A 126 -1.17 -15.32 9.98
N LEU A 127 -1.32 -13.99 9.93
CA LEU A 127 -0.96 -13.11 11.02
C LEU A 127 -2.11 -13.06 12.04
N HIS A 128 -1.75 -13.13 13.32
CA HIS A 128 -2.68 -13.07 14.45
C HIS A 128 -2.43 -11.81 15.28
N GLU A 129 -3.52 -11.19 15.74
CA GLU A 129 -3.46 -10.04 16.63
C GLU A 129 -2.71 -10.40 17.92
N HIS A 130 -1.85 -9.50 18.38
CA HIS A 130 -1.19 -9.62 19.68
C HIS A 130 -1.71 -8.50 20.59
N PRO A 131 -2.07 -8.78 21.86
CA PRO A 131 -1.87 -10.04 22.59
C PRO A 131 -2.96 -11.11 22.36
N ASP A 132 -4.08 -10.79 21.70
CA ASP A 132 -5.20 -11.72 21.51
C ASP A 132 -4.99 -12.70 20.34
N MET A 133 -4.03 -13.62 20.52
CA MET A 133 -3.59 -14.56 19.48
C MET A 133 -4.67 -15.60 19.10
N TYR A 134 -5.65 -15.80 19.98
CA TYR A 134 -6.75 -16.76 19.80
C TYR A 134 -8.05 -16.11 19.33
N GLY A 135 -8.06 -14.78 19.20
CA GLY A 135 -9.20 -14.05 18.65
C GLY A 135 -9.48 -14.38 17.18
N ASP A 136 -10.62 -13.87 16.71
CA ASP A 136 -11.08 -14.12 15.33
C ASP A 136 -10.34 -13.27 14.28
N LYS A 137 -9.55 -12.27 14.71
CA LYS A 137 -8.87 -11.35 13.80
C LYS A 137 -7.60 -11.97 13.23
N LYS A 138 -7.63 -12.27 11.92
CA LYS A 138 -6.53 -12.90 11.18
C LYS A 138 -6.29 -12.19 9.86
N LEU A 139 -5.02 -12.09 9.43
CA LEU A 139 -4.65 -11.68 8.06
C LEU A 139 -3.98 -12.82 7.33
N TYR A 140 -4.59 -13.27 6.23
CA TYR A 140 -4.05 -14.34 5.41
C TYR A 140 -3.12 -13.80 4.31
N LYS A 141 -2.48 -14.69 3.55
CA LYS A 141 -1.64 -14.25 2.43
C LYS A 141 -2.40 -13.35 1.43
N LYS A 142 -3.64 -13.71 1.08
CA LYS A 142 -4.50 -12.92 0.18
C LYS A 142 -4.72 -11.48 0.67
N ASP A 143 -4.80 -11.29 1.98
CA ASP A 143 -4.99 -10.00 2.64
C ASP A 143 -3.77 -9.10 2.55
N ILE A 144 -2.57 -9.73 2.52
CA ILE A 144 -1.28 -9.07 2.32
C ILE A 144 -1.09 -8.75 0.84
N ASP A 145 -1.43 -9.67 -0.05
CA ASP A 145 -1.35 -9.47 -1.50
C ASP A 145 -2.28 -8.34 -1.97
N GLU A 146 -3.51 -8.27 -1.45
CA GLU A 146 -4.43 -7.15 -1.71
C GLU A 146 -3.84 -5.83 -1.20
N PHE A 147 -3.21 -5.84 -0.03
CA PHE A 147 -2.53 -4.66 0.51
C PHE A 147 -1.39 -4.19 -0.41
N ILE A 148 -0.57 -5.09 -0.95
CA ILE A 148 0.51 -4.77 -1.90
C ILE A 148 -0.06 -4.02 -3.10
N VAL A 149 -1.06 -4.59 -3.77
CA VAL A 149 -1.67 -3.99 -4.97
C VAL A 149 -2.25 -2.61 -4.66
N ARG A 150 -2.91 -2.47 -3.51
CA ARG A 150 -3.53 -1.22 -3.10
C ARG A 150 -2.51 -0.13 -2.73
N ALA A 151 -1.46 -0.50 -2.00
CA ALA A 151 -0.37 0.40 -1.64
C ALA A 151 0.38 0.88 -2.89
N ASP A 152 0.63 -0.02 -3.85
CA ASP A 152 1.28 0.32 -5.11
C ASP A 152 0.43 1.26 -5.98
N PHE A 153 -0.89 1.03 -6.04
CA PHE A 153 -1.82 1.96 -6.69
C PHE A 153 -1.72 3.37 -6.11
N TYR A 154 -1.77 3.52 -4.78
CA TYR A 154 -1.64 4.84 -4.16
C TYR A 154 -0.24 5.43 -4.33
N ARG A 155 0.82 4.62 -4.33
CA ARG A 155 2.18 5.07 -4.62
C ARG A 155 2.25 5.71 -6.00
N LEU A 156 1.73 5.02 -7.01
CA LEU A 156 1.68 5.54 -8.39
C LEU A 156 0.82 6.80 -8.47
N LEU A 157 -0.33 6.82 -7.80
CA LEU A 157 -1.23 7.98 -7.81
C LEU A 157 -0.56 9.22 -7.20
N VAL A 158 0.16 9.07 -6.09
CA VAL A 158 0.96 10.17 -5.49
C VAL A 158 2.08 10.62 -6.42
N PHE A 159 2.78 9.69 -7.08
CA PHE A 159 3.83 10.01 -8.05
C PHE A 159 3.30 10.82 -9.24
N TYR A 160 2.18 10.39 -9.84
CA TYR A 160 1.58 11.11 -10.97
C TYR A 160 0.98 12.44 -10.54
N PHE A 161 0.46 12.54 -9.33
CA PHE A 161 0.00 13.82 -8.77
C PHE A 161 1.16 14.81 -8.63
N ASP A 162 2.27 14.40 -8.00
CA ASP A 162 3.48 15.22 -7.89
C ASP A 162 4.01 15.66 -9.27
N THR A 163 3.98 14.75 -10.25
CA THR A 163 4.39 15.04 -11.63
C THR A 163 3.46 16.06 -12.30
N HIS A 164 2.14 15.93 -12.12
CA HIS A 164 1.16 16.86 -12.64
C HIS A 164 1.32 18.26 -12.07
N LEU A 165 1.60 18.37 -10.76
CA LEU A 165 1.89 19.66 -10.13
C LEU A 165 3.16 20.32 -10.71
N LYS A 166 4.18 19.55 -11.08
CA LYS A 166 5.43 20.07 -11.68
C LYS A 166 5.26 20.47 -13.14
N PHE A 167 4.45 19.71 -13.88
CA PHE A 167 4.30 19.82 -15.32
C PHE A 167 2.82 19.77 -15.70
N PRO A 168 2.05 20.83 -15.38
CA PRO A 168 0.59 20.84 -15.61
C PRO A 168 0.22 20.75 -17.09
N ASP A 169 1.11 21.19 -17.98
CA ASP A 169 0.92 21.20 -19.44
C ASP A 169 1.59 20.00 -20.14
N ALA A 170 2.01 18.97 -19.39
CA ALA A 170 2.62 17.79 -19.99
C ALA A 170 1.65 17.08 -20.96
N PRO A 171 2.13 16.57 -22.10
CA PRO A 171 1.28 15.84 -23.04
C PRO A 171 0.64 14.62 -22.38
N GLU A 172 -0.69 14.50 -22.50
CA GLU A 172 -1.45 13.37 -21.97
C GLU A 172 -1.80 12.36 -23.05
N ASN A 173 -1.97 11.10 -22.65
CA ASN A 173 -2.43 10.05 -23.55
C ASN A 173 -3.94 10.21 -23.84
N PRO A 174 -4.35 10.44 -25.10
CA PRO A 174 -5.76 10.64 -25.44
C PRO A 174 -6.63 9.40 -25.26
N ALA A 175 -6.04 8.21 -25.12
CA ALA A 175 -6.76 6.95 -24.91
C ALA A 175 -7.19 6.71 -23.45
N THR A 176 -6.71 7.52 -22.50
CA THR A 176 -6.98 7.38 -21.06
C THR A 176 -7.60 8.66 -20.50
N THR A 177 -8.25 8.57 -19.34
CA THR A 177 -8.75 9.77 -18.66
C THR A 177 -7.58 10.71 -18.32
N PRO A 178 -7.65 12.00 -18.70
CA PRO A 178 -6.72 13.05 -18.30
C PRO A 178 -6.39 13.08 -16.81
N TRP A 179 -5.14 13.33 -16.46
CA TRP A 179 -4.71 13.45 -15.06
C TRP A 179 -5.39 14.62 -14.37
N LYS A 180 -5.54 15.74 -15.09
CA LYS A 180 -6.29 16.91 -14.59
C LYS A 180 -7.71 16.54 -14.16
N ILE A 181 -8.40 15.70 -14.93
CA ILE A 181 -9.75 15.23 -14.59
C ILE A 181 -9.70 14.30 -13.38
N ILE A 182 -8.75 13.36 -13.33
CA ILE A 182 -8.59 12.43 -12.20
C ILE A 182 -8.34 13.19 -10.89
N PHE A 183 -7.45 14.19 -10.90
CA PHE A 183 -7.09 14.98 -9.72
C PHE A 183 -8.16 16.00 -9.30
N SER A 184 -9.18 16.22 -10.13
CA SER A 184 -10.38 16.99 -9.76
C SER A 184 -11.47 16.15 -9.07
N GLN A 185 -11.28 14.83 -8.98
CA GLN A 185 -12.31 13.88 -8.54
C GLN A 185 -11.88 13.10 -7.30
N ARG A 186 -12.86 12.48 -6.62
CA ARG A 186 -12.57 11.56 -5.51
C ARG A 186 -11.88 10.30 -6.02
N VAL A 187 -10.86 9.85 -5.31
CA VAL A 187 -10.13 8.62 -5.59
C VAL A 187 -11.04 7.41 -5.41
N THR A 188 -11.02 6.53 -6.41
CA THR A 188 -11.74 5.24 -6.39
C THR A 188 -10.73 4.09 -6.45
N TYR A 189 -11.01 3.02 -5.70
CA TYR A 189 -10.25 1.77 -5.75
C TYR A 189 -11.21 0.57 -5.70
N PRO A 190 -11.10 -0.40 -6.62
CA PRO A 190 -10.21 -0.38 -7.78
C PRO A 190 -10.56 0.77 -8.75
N PRO A 191 -9.59 1.27 -9.53
CA PRO A 191 -9.85 2.34 -10.50
C PRO A 191 -10.73 1.80 -11.64
N ASP A 192 -11.41 2.72 -12.34
CA ASP A 192 -12.19 2.36 -13.51
C ASP A 192 -11.30 1.92 -14.69
N ALA A 193 -11.91 1.30 -15.70
CA ALA A 193 -11.18 0.76 -16.86
C ALA A 193 -10.51 1.82 -17.75
N LYS A 194 -10.92 3.09 -17.67
CA LYS A 194 -10.35 4.21 -18.43
C LYS A 194 -9.23 4.92 -17.67
N HIS A 195 -9.07 4.62 -16.39
CA HIS A 195 -8.01 5.17 -15.55
C HIS A 195 -6.63 4.70 -16.05
N PRO A 196 -5.63 5.60 -16.19
CA PRO A 196 -4.29 5.24 -16.67
C PRO A 196 -3.63 4.09 -15.89
N LEU A 197 -3.89 4.00 -14.58
CA LEU A 197 -3.35 2.95 -13.70
C LEU A 197 -4.11 1.61 -13.75
N TYR A 198 -5.21 1.49 -14.49
CA TYR A 198 -5.99 0.25 -14.55
C TYR A 198 -5.17 -0.94 -15.08
N GLY A 199 -4.39 -0.71 -16.13
CA GLY A 199 -3.53 -1.74 -16.74
C GLY A 199 -2.39 -2.18 -15.82
N ALA A 200 -1.75 -1.22 -15.13
CA ALA A 200 -0.66 -1.48 -14.19
C ALA A 200 -1.10 -2.38 -13.02
N MET A 201 -2.36 -2.29 -12.60
CA MET A 201 -2.90 -3.16 -11.55
C MET A 201 -3.20 -4.59 -12.00
N ARG A 202 -3.31 -4.86 -13.31
CA ARG A 202 -3.60 -6.21 -13.84
C ARG A 202 -2.35 -7.08 -13.94
N SER A 203 -1.17 -6.48 -14.16
CA SER A 203 0.09 -7.22 -14.28
C SER A 203 0.62 -7.77 -12.95
N VAL A 204 0.01 -7.40 -11.83
CA VAL A 204 0.40 -7.83 -10.46
C VAL A 204 -0.48 -8.99 -9.95
N ARG A 205 -1.48 -9.44 -10.74
CA ARG A 205 -2.37 -10.56 -10.41
C ARG A 205 -1.95 -11.88 -11.04
#